data_AF-A0A7W8UU52-F1
#
_entry.id   AF-A0A7W8UU52-F1
#
_cell.length_a   1.000
_cell.length_b   1.000
_cell.length_c   1.000
_cell.angle_alpha   90.00
_cell.angle_beta   90.00
_cell.angle_gamma   90.00
#
_symmetry.space_group_name_H-M   'P 1'
#
loop_
_entity.id
_entity.type
_entity.pdbx_description
1 polymer ?
#
loop_
_entity_poly.entity_id
_entity_poly.type
_entity_poly.pdbx_seq_one_letter_code
_entity_poly.pdbx_strand_id
1 'polypeptide(L)' 'MRLVVDLSTYKGQPRVSVRRWYFDEYGDLNAGKAGIELKPDQLDAVIEALVRARDQLASAHRQGWP' A
#
# COMPACT_ATOMS: atom_id res chain seq x y z
N MET A 1 3.88 -3.38 14.32
CA MET A 1 3.72 -2.53 13.12
C MET A 1 2.73 -3.20 12.18
N ARG A 2 1.74 -2.48 11.65
CA ARG A 2 0.63 -3.05 10.85
C ARG A 2 0.49 -2.29 9.52
N LEU A 3 0.20 -2.99 8.43
CA LEU A 3 -0.20 -2.33 7.18
C LEU A 3 -1.67 -1.89 7.30
N VAL A 4 -1.94 -0.61 7.04
CA VAL A 4 -3.26 -0.01 7.14
C VAL A 4 -3.55 0.74 5.84
N VAL A 5 -4.80 0.66 5.39
CA VAL A 5 -5.36 1.49 4.33
C VAL A 5 -6.11 2.65 5.00
N ASP A 6 -5.78 3.87 4.62
CA ASP A 6 -6.38 5.09 5.14
C ASP A 6 -6.88 5.99 4.00
N LEU A 7 -7.99 6.69 4.25
CA LEU A 7 -8.58 7.64 3.32
C LEU A 7 -8.47 9.04 3.92
N SER A 8 -7.79 9.94 3.20
CA SER A 8 -7.57 11.30 3.66
C SER A 8 -7.91 12.31 2.57
N THR A 9 -7.94 13.59 2.94
CA THR A 9 -8.10 14.69 1.98
C THR A 9 -6.85 15.57 2.03
N TYR A 10 -6.21 15.76 0.88
CA TYR A 10 -5.09 16.69 0.73
C TYR A 10 -5.42 17.75 -0.32
N LYS A 11 -5.42 19.03 0.10
CA LYS A 11 -5.81 20.18 -0.75
C LYS A 11 -7.15 19.98 -1.45
N GLY A 12 -8.15 19.49 -0.72
CA GLY A 12 -9.50 19.25 -1.23
C GLY A 12 -9.62 18.04 -2.17
N GLN A 13 -8.56 17.26 -2.38
CA GLN A 13 -8.59 16.04 -3.18
C GLN A 13 -8.47 14.81 -2.28
N PRO A 14 -9.32 13.79 -2.48
CA PRO A 14 -9.21 12.54 -1.75
C PRO A 14 -7.90 11.81 -2.09
N ARG A 15 -7.38 11.07 -1.11
CA ARG A 15 -6.14 10.28 -1.20
C ARG A 15 -6.35 8.94 -0.55
N VAL A 16 -5.73 7.92 -1.12
CA VAL A 16 -5.70 6.56 -0.57
C VAL A 16 -4.27 6.27 -0.15
N SER A 17 -4.05 6.05 1.14
CA SER A 17 -2.75 5.71 1.70
C SER A 17 -2.70 4.24 2.06
N VAL A 18 -1.66 3.54 1.61
CA VAL A 18 -1.34 2.17 2.05
C VAL A 18 0.02 2.21 2.72
N ARG A 19 0.04 2.11 4.05
CA ARG A 19 1.21 2.46 4.85
C ARG A 19 1.35 1.56 6.07
N ARG A 20 2.58 1.40 6.55
CA ARG A 20 2.85 0.76 7.83
C ARG A 20 2.66 1.76 8.97
N TRP A 21 1.80 1.42 9.91
CA TRP A 21 1.53 2.19 11.12
C TRP A 21 2.17 1.53 12.34
N TYR A 22 2.46 2.33 13.35
CA TYR A 22 3.09 1.93 14.60
C TYR A 22 2.40 2.63 15.77
N PHE A 23 2.45 2.01 16.94
CA PHE A 23 2.10 2.68 18.19
C PHE A 23 3.34 3.42 18.69
N ASP A 24 3.18 4.66 19.12
CA ASP A 24 4.25 5.39 19.79
C ASP A 24 4.35 5.02 21.29
N GLU A 25 5.22 5.71 22.02
CA GLU A 25 5.44 5.47 23.46
C GLU A 25 4.22 5.81 24.33
N TYR A 26 3.28 6.60 23.82
CA TYR A 26 2.02 6.96 24.50
C TYR A 26 0.87 6.02 24.12
N GLY A 27 1.10 5.09 23.19
CA GLY A 27 0.09 4.16 22.69
C GLY A 27 -0.77 4.73 21.56
N ASP A 28 -0.39 5.86 20.97
CA ASP A 28 -1.11 6.46 19.85
C ASP A 28 -0.71 5.81 18.52
N LEU A 29 -1.70 5.53 17.68
CA LEU A 29 -1.49 4.89 16.39
C LEU A 29 -1.06 5.93 15.34
N ASN A 30 0.18 5.83 14.90
CA ASN A 30 0.83 6.78 14.01
C ASN A 30 1.21 6.17 12.65
N ALA A 31 1.10 6.97 11.60
CA ALA A 31 1.52 6.61 10.26
C ALA A 31 3.06 6.64 10.14
N GLY A 32 3.68 5.52 9.77
CA GLY A 32 5.13 5.41 9.57
C GLY A 32 5.58 5.82 8.16
N LYS A 33 6.89 5.95 7.92
CA LYS A 33 7.41 6.41 6.61
C LYS A 33 7.29 5.40 5.47
N ALA A 34 7.15 4.11 5.78
CA ALA A 34 7.02 3.05 4.77
C ALA A 34 5.57 2.94 4.27
N GLY A 35 5.31 3.45 3.06
CA GLY A 35 3.99 3.40 2.44
C GLY A 35 3.92 4.24 1.18
N ILE A 36 2.81 4.12 0.47
CA ILE A 36 2.48 4.88 -0.73
C ILE A 36 1.16 5.62 -0.52
N GLU A 37 1.04 6.79 -1.12
CA GLU A 37 -0.23 7.52 -1.22
C GLU A 37 -0.59 7.67 -2.69
N LEU A 38 -1.83 7.37 -3.03
CA LEU A 38 -2.36 7.34 -4.37
C LEU A 38 -3.50 8.35 -4.50
N LYS A 39 -3.58 8.98 -5.67
CA LYS A 39 -4.80 9.67 -6.09
C LYS A 39 -5.86 8.66 -6.54
N PRO A 40 -7.16 9.03 -6.56
CA PRO A 40 -8.22 8.14 -7.03
C PRO A 40 -8.01 7.64 -8.46
N ASP A 41 -7.56 8.52 -9.36
CA ASP A 41 -7.28 8.21 -10.77
C ASP A 41 -6.09 7.27 -10.98
N GLN A 42 -5.26 7.06 -9.95
CA GLN A 42 -4.12 6.14 -9.99
C GLN A 42 -4.45 4.76 -9.40
N LEU A 43 -5.54 4.63 -8.65
CA LEU A 43 -5.82 3.47 -7.83
C LEU A 43 -5.99 2.20 -8.69
N ASP A 44 -6.83 2.28 -9.72
CA ASP A 44 -7.13 1.13 -10.58
C ASP A 44 -5.87 0.63 -11.31
N ALA A 45 -5.07 1.55 -11.84
CA ALA A 45 -3.81 1.21 -12.53
C ALA A 45 -2.81 0.50 -11.59
N VAL A 46 -2.73 0.92 -10.32
CA VAL A 46 -1.88 0.26 -9.33
C VAL A 46 -2.42 -1.12 -8.95
N ILE A 47 -3.74 -1.27 -8.78
CA ILE A 47 -4.37 -2.56 -8.51
C ILE A 47 -4.06 -3.55 -9.64
N GLU A 48 -4.26 -3.15 -10.89
CA GLU A 48 -3.94 -3.98 -12.05
C GLU A 48 -2.47 -4.39 -12.09
N ALA A 49 -1.55 -3.44 -11.85
CA ALA A 49 -0.12 -3.72 -11.84
C ALA A 49 0.26 -4.72 -10.73
N LEU A 50 -0.31 -4.59 -9.53
CA LEU A 50 -0.04 -5.50 -8.41
C LEU A 50 -0.62 -6.89 -8.66
N VAL A 51 -1.79 -7.00 -9.29
CA VAL A 51 -2.36 -8.29 -9.73
C VAL A 51 -1.43 -8.98 -10.72
N ARG A 52 -0.95 -8.26 -11.75
CA ARG A 52 0.00 -8.81 -12.73
C ARG A 52 1.31 -9.27 -12.06
N ALA A 53 1.85 -8.47 -11.13
CA ALA A 53 3.06 -8.83 -10.39
C ALA A 53 2.88 -10.10 -9.55
N ARG A 54 1.73 -10.24 -8.87
CA ARG A 54 1.37 -11.47 -8.13
C ARG A 54 1.37 -12.69 -9.05
N ASP A 55 0.74 -12.58 -10.22
CA ASP A 55 0.62 -13.70 -11.16
C ASP A 55 1.99 -14.09 -11.76
N GLN A 56 2.87 -13.10 -11.99
CA GLN A 56 4.26 -13.32 -12.37
C GLN A 56 5.05 -14.06 -11.28
N LEU A 57 4.92 -13.64 -10.01
CA LEU A 57 5.57 -14.31 -8.87
C LEU A 57 5.10 -15.75 -8.71
N ALA A 58 3.79 -16.00 -8.80
CA ALA A 58 3.22 -17.35 -8.73
C ALA A 58 3.69 -18.25 -9.89
N SER A 59 4.03 -17.66 -11.03
CA SER A 59 4.56 -18.38 -12.19
C SER A 59 6.07 -18.63 -12.08
N ALA A 60 6.82 -17.70 -11.48
CA ALA A 60 8.25 -17.83 -11.22
C ALA A 60 8.55 -18.89 -10.14
N HIS A 61 7.77 -18.95 -9.06
CA HIS A 61 7.91 -20.01 -8.04
C HIS A 61 7.67 -21.41 -8.60
N ARG A 62 6.81 -21.56 -9.60
CA ARG A 62 6.59 -22.85 -10.29
C ARG A 62 7.74 -23.26 -11.20
N GLN A 63 8.60 -22.31 -11.61
CA GLN A 63 9.69 -22.53 -12.56
C GLN A 63 11.07 -22.60 -11.89
N GLY A 64 11.15 -22.65 -10.56
CA GLY A 64 12.42 -22.81 -9.85
C GLY A 64 13.29 -21.55 -9.85
N TRP A 65 12.68 -20.39 -9.61
CA TRP A 65 13.43 -19.19 -9.23
C TRP A 65 14.25 -19.48 -7.96
N PRO A 66 15.53 -19.04 -7.86
CA PRO A 66 16.36 -19.30 -6.67
C PRO A 66 15.76 -18.74 -5.38
#